data_AF-A0A523HPS5-F1
#
_entry.id   AF-A0A523HPS5-F1
#
_cell.length_a   1.000
_cell.length_b   1.000
_cell.length_c   1.000
_cell.angle_alpha   90.00
_cell.angle_beta   90.00
_cell.angle_gamma   90.00
#
_symmetry.space_group_name_H-M   'P 1'
#
loop_
_entity.id
_entity.type
_entity.pdbx_description
1 polymer ?
#
loop_
_entity_poly.entity_id
_entity_poly.type
_entity_poly.pdbx_seq_one_letter_code
_entity_poly.pdbx_strand_id
1 'polypeptide(L)'
;MTREEWLEIRRLHDQGLGIRAIAKRLGSHRRRVRKALKSDRPTQRTGRPRGSIVDDHRGWLLAKLEQYPELSAARLHDMLKEQGFKGSYSLVKQTVADLRPRLKPVYQTLHFGAGECAQVDWGAWKAIDVEGGRRQLSFFAMTLCYSRMLYVEFFFGESIEFWLAAHRTAFEFFGGVPQYVMVDNCKTAVIKPRKNGNEAKLNADYASFADYYGFTINACTPHRPNEKGRIERAVGYIKEGFLAGREPSIPDAINPALWHWLKNTANLRTHRTTGKRPIDLFEEEKAALNPLPRTPHPCAATLPVVANSCCRIIVATNRYSILPEFASTKLVLSRYTDRITVFTPDGHPVANHPRSFARHAEVVAPEHLEALKYLTTRARENRQITTFLTLGTDAQGYLNGLKEKRTDYRTHIRQINTQVEIFGRDAVARALADAHEHRAYAADYVLNILHARKRMTETPASPLSLVRNADLLKLQLSEPNLNAYDKEIKP
;
A
#
# COMPACT_ATOMS: atom_id res chain seq x y z
N MET A 1 -12.88 19.92 -52.75
CA MET A 1 -11.65 19.39 -53.36
C MET A 1 -10.65 20.51 -53.20
N THR A 2 -9.57 20.25 -52.49
CA THR A 2 -8.52 21.25 -52.28
C THR A 2 -7.73 21.45 -53.58
N ARG A 3 -7.00 22.56 -53.68
CA ARG A 3 -6.14 22.84 -54.85
C ARG A 3 -5.05 21.78 -55.02
N GLU A 4 -4.49 21.31 -53.90
CA GLU A 4 -3.47 20.27 -53.84
C GLU A 4 -4.00 18.91 -54.32
N GLU A 5 -5.19 18.50 -53.85
CA GLU A 5 -5.85 17.28 -54.33
C GLU A 5 -6.10 17.32 -55.84
N TRP A 6 -6.49 18.48 -56.37
CA TRP A 6 -6.74 18.65 -57.81
C TRP A 6 -5.47 18.59 -58.65
N LEU A 7 -4.38 19.22 -58.19
CA LEU A 7 -3.08 19.18 -58.85
C LEU A 7 -2.49 17.76 -58.84
N GLU A 8 -2.60 17.04 -57.73
CA GLU A 8 -2.09 15.68 -57.63
C GLU A 8 -2.88 14.70 -58.51
N ILE A 9 -4.20 14.89 -58.66
CA ILE A 9 -5.01 14.13 -59.62
C ILE A 9 -4.52 14.35 -61.07
N ARG A 10 -4.20 15.58 -61.46
CA ARG A 10 -3.70 15.88 -62.81
C ARG A 10 -2.28 15.34 -63.01
N ARG A 11 -1.38 15.54 -62.04
CA ARG A 11 -0.01 15.02 -62.08
C ARG A 11 0.01 13.49 -62.26
N LEU A 12 -0.81 12.76 -61.52
CA LEU A 12 -0.90 11.30 -61.64
C LEU A 12 -1.51 10.87 -62.98
N HIS A 13 -2.40 11.66 -63.56
CA HIS A 13 -2.96 11.39 -64.88
C HIS A 13 -1.95 11.65 -66.01
N ASP A 14 -1.16 12.72 -65.91
CA ASP A 14 -0.08 13.04 -66.86
C ASP A 14 1.05 11.99 -66.82
N GLN A 15 1.24 11.33 -65.67
CA GLN A 15 2.12 10.17 -65.52
C GLN A 15 1.52 8.87 -66.11
N GLY A 16 0.38 8.93 -66.79
CA GLY A 16 -0.23 7.81 -67.50
C GLY A 16 -1.14 6.90 -66.65
N LEU A 17 -1.43 7.25 -65.39
CA LEU A 17 -2.34 6.44 -64.56
C LEU A 17 -3.80 6.66 -64.97
N GLY A 18 -4.52 5.56 -65.20
CA GLY A 18 -5.95 5.60 -65.47
C GLY A 18 -6.80 6.04 -64.26
N ILE A 19 -7.98 6.61 -64.52
CA ILE A 19 -8.92 7.16 -63.51
C ILE A 19 -9.19 6.22 -62.32
N ARG A 20 -9.26 4.89 -62.56
CA ARG A 20 -9.50 3.90 -61.50
C ARG A 20 -8.31 3.76 -60.55
N ALA A 21 -7.08 3.84 -61.06
CA ALA A 21 -5.86 3.75 -60.28
C ALA A 21 -5.67 5.01 -59.41
N ILE A 22 -5.92 6.19 -59.99
CA ILE A 22 -5.88 7.47 -59.28
C ILE A 22 -6.90 7.50 -58.13
N ALA A 23 -8.13 7.06 -58.40
CA ALA A 23 -9.20 6.98 -57.39
C ALA A 23 -8.82 6.09 -56.19
N LYS A 24 -8.18 4.94 -56.46
CA LYS A 24 -7.72 4.00 -55.42
C LYS A 24 -6.55 4.58 -54.62
N ARG A 25 -5.60 5.25 -55.29
CA ARG A 25 -4.38 5.81 -54.67
C ARG A 25 -4.67 7.01 -53.77
N LEU A 26 -5.61 7.87 -54.16
CA LEU A 26 -5.97 9.09 -53.42
C LEU A 26 -7.22 8.92 -52.53
N GLY A 27 -7.73 7.69 -52.36
CA GLY A 27 -8.95 7.44 -51.59
C GLY A 27 -10.18 8.23 -52.08
N SER A 28 -10.19 8.63 -53.35
CA SER A 28 -11.15 9.58 -53.92
C SER A 28 -12.13 8.88 -54.84
N HIS A 29 -13.41 9.22 -54.75
CA HIS A 29 -14.45 8.60 -55.59
C HIS A 29 -14.18 8.84 -57.09
N ARG A 30 -14.36 7.83 -57.94
CA ARG A 30 -14.06 7.88 -59.40
C ARG A 30 -14.74 9.05 -60.11
N ARG A 31 -15.97 9.41 -59.69
CA ARG A 31 -16.72 10.57 -60.20
C ARG A 31 -16.02 11.91 -59.90
N ARG A 32 -15.33 12.01 -58.75
CA ARG A 32 -14.54 13.18 -58.35
C ARG A 32 -13.29 13.32 -59.21
N VAL A 33 -12.55 12.23 -59.42
CA VAL A 33 -11.37 12.20 -60.30
C VAL A 33 -11.74 12.58 -61.73
N ARG A 34 -12.82 12.01 -62.28
CA ARG A 34 -13.31 12.37 -63.63
C ARG A 34 -13.75 13.83 -63.72
N LYS A 35 -14.38 14.38 -62.67
CA LYS A 35 -14.77 15.80 -62.62
C LYS A 35 -13.54 16.72 -62.54
N ALA A 36 -12.52 16.33 -61.78
CA ALA A 36 -11.27 17.06 -61.63
C ALA A 36 -10.46 17.14 -62.93
N LEU A 37 -10.39 16.05 -63.69
CA LEU A 37 -9.71 16.02 -65.00
C LEU A 37 -10.47 16.82 -66.07
N LYS A 38 -11.80 16.87 -66.00
CA LYS A 38 -12.62 17.64 -66.95
C LYS A 38 -12.62 19.16 -66.68
N SER A 39 -12.27 19.59 -65.46
CA SER A 39 -12.24 21.00 -65.08
C SER A 39 -10.83 21.57 -65.15
N ASP A 40 -10.63 22.73 -65.77
CA ASP A 40 -9.34 23.44 -65.85
C ASP A 40 -8.94 24.21 -64.60
N ARG A 41 -9.83 24.25 -63.62
CA ARG A 41 -9.57 24.85 -62.30
C ARG A 41 -10.19 23.99 -61.20
N PRO A 42 -9.62 24.00 -59.99
CA PRO A 42 -10.21 23.30 -58.85
C PRO A 42 -11.61 23.87 -58.57
N THR A 43 -12.63 23.01 -58.62
CA THR A 43 -14.00 23.43 -58.28
C THR A 43 -14.06 23.82 -56.80
N GLN A 44 -14.14 25.13 -56.53
CA GLN A 44 -14.43 25.64 -55.20
C GLN A 44 -15.87 25.26 -54.81
N ARG A 45 -16.06 24.81 -53.57
CA ARG A 45 -17.39 24.67 -52.97
C ARG A 45 -17.86 26.08 -52.59
N THR A 46 -18.61 26.73 -53.46
CA THR A 46 -19.37 27.94 -53.13
C THR A 46 -20.74 27.52 -52.59
N GLY A 47 -20.77 26.91 -51.41
CA GLY A 47 -22.00 26.79 -50.65
C GLY A 47 -22.01 27.91 -49.63
N ARG A 48 -22.81 28.97 -49.83
CA ARG A 48 -23.17 29.85 -48.70
C ARG A 48 -23.81 28.97 -47.64
N PRO A 49 -23.37 29.02 -46.37
CA PRO A 49 -24.12 28.35 -45.31
C PRO A 49 -25.55 28.90 -45.34
N ARG A 50 -26.54 27.99 -45.31
CA ARG A 50 -27.94 28.41 -45.15
C ARG A 50 -28.04 29.11 -43.80
N GLY A 51 -28.55 30.34 -43.79
CA GLY A 51 -28.78 31.11 -42.57
C GLY A 51 -29.63 30.29 -41.59
N SER A 52 -29.28 30.39 -40.32
CA SER A 52 -30.03 29.81 -39.20
C SER A 52 -31.23 30.69 -38.89
N ILE A 53 -32.35 30.10 -38.46
CA ILE A 53 -33.56 30.85 -38.05
C ILE A 53 -33.24 31.82 -36.87
N VAL A 54 -32.16 31.58 -36.12
CA VAL A 54 -31.72 32.46 -35.03
C VAL A 54 -30.94 33.68 -35.52
N ASP A 55 -30.42 33.67 -36.75
CA ASP A 55 -29.59 34.77 -37.27
C ASP A 55 -30.39 36.08 -37.33
N ASP A 56 -31.69 36.01 -37.65
CA ASP A 56 -32.61 37.15 -37.68
C ASP A 56 -32.84 37.75 -36.28
N HIS A 57 -32.70 36.96 -35.23
CA HIS A 57 -32.87 37.37 -33.83
C HIS A 57 -31.54 37.70 -33.14
N ARG A 58 -30.40 37.58 -33.84
CA ARG A 58 -29.07 37.78 -33.28
C ARG A 58 -28.87 39.20 -32.75
N GLY A 59 -29.37 40.21 -33.47
CA GLY A 59 -29.31 41.61 -33.03
C GLY A 59 -30.12 41.88 -31.75
N TRP A 60 -31.30 41.28 -31.64
CA TRP A 60 -32.14 41.39 -30.45
C TRP A 60 -31.49 40.70 -29.23
N LEU A 61 -30.92 39.50 -29.44
CA LEU A 61 -30.19 38.78 -28.40
C LEU A 61 -28.98 39.59 -27.90
N LEU A 62 -28.24 40.23 -28.81
CA LEU A 62 -27.10 41.08 -28.46
C LEU A 62 -27.55 42.30 -27.65
N ALA A 63 -28.57 43.03 -28.11
CA ALA A 63 -29.11 44.19 -27.38
C ALA A 63 -29.63 43.82 -25.98
N LYS A 64 -30.25 42.63 -25.84
CA LYS A 64 -30.71 42.14 -24.53
C LYS A 64 -29.59 41.71 -23.61
N LEU A 65 -28.52 41.13 -24.14
CA LEU A 65 -27.33 40.78 -23.38
C LEU A 65 -26.52 42.02 -22.97
N GLU A 66 -26.54 43.09 -23.76
CA GLU A 66 -25.96 44.38 -23.38
C GLU A 66 -26.76 45.06 -22.26
N GLN A 67 -28.10 45.01 -22.35
CA GLN A 67 -28.98 45.58 -21.33
C GLN A 67 -28.97 44.77 -20.02
N TYR A 68 -28.90 43.44 -20.12
CA TYR A 68 -28.95 42.52 -18.98
C TYR A 68 -27.98 41.33 -19.17
N PRO A 69 -26.69 41.49 -18.83
CA PRO A 69 -25.64 40.48 -19.06
C PRO A 69 -25.90 39.12 -18.40
N GLU A 70 -26.62 39.10 -17.28
CA GLU A 70 -26.88 37.91 -16.46
C GLU A 70 -28.02 37.01 -17.01
N LEU A 71 -28.78 37.47 -18.02
CA LEU A 71 -29.93 36.71 -18.54
C LEU A 71 -29.51 35.36 -19.11
N SER A 72 -30.02 34.27 -18.53
CA SER A 72 -29.72 32.92 -18.99
C SER A 72 -30.20 32.68 -20.42
N ALA A 73 -29.49 31.82 -21.16
CA ALA A 73 -29.90 31.43 -22.51
C ALA A 73 -31.30 30.76 -22.54
N ALA A 74 -31.73 30.18 -21.42
CA ALA A 74 -33.08 29.62 -21.27
C ALA A 74 -34.12 30.74 -21.22
N ARG A 75 -33.88 31.77 -20.39
CA ARG A 75 -34.79 32.92 -20.31
C ARG A 75 -34.87 33.68 -21.65
N LEU A 76 -33.74 33.85 -22.34
CA LEU A 76 -33.70 34.46 -23.67
C LEU A 76 -34.46 33.63 -24.71
N HIS A 77 -34.44 32.30 -24.62
CA HIS A 77 -35.23 31.43 -25.49
C HIS A 77 -36.73 31.56 -25.22
N ASP A 78 -37.14 31.63 -23.95
CA ASP A 78 -38.55 31.83 -23.59
C ASP A 78 -39.07 33.20 -24.07
N MET A 79 -38.27 34.26 -23.90
CA MET A 79 -38.62 35.59 -24.41
C MET A 79 -38.70 35.64 -25.95
N LEU A 80 -37.86 34.88 -26.65
CA LEU A 80 -37.96 34.74 -28.10
C LEU A 80 -39.22 33.97 -28.51
N LYS A 81 -39.60 32.92 -27.76
CA LYS A 81 -40.87 32.19 -28.01
C LYS A 81 -42.09 33.08 -27.83
N GLU A 82 -42.09 33.94 -26.82
CA GLU A 82 -43.15 34.96 -26.60
C GLU A 82 -43.28 35.91 -27.82
N GLN A 83 -42.20 36.12 -28.58
CA GLN A 83 -42.17 36.89 -29.82
C GLN A 83 -42.43 36.05 -31.09
N GLY A 84 -42.82 34.78 -30.94
CA GLY A 84 -43.15 33.90 -32.06
C GLY A 84 -41.99 33.11 -32.66
N PHE A 85 -40.82 33.07 -32.00
CA PHE A 85 -39.68 32.27 -32.44
C PHE A 85 -39.96 30.76 -32.38
N LYS A 86 -39.78 30.07 -33.51
CA LYS A 86 -40.06 28.62 -33.67
C LYS A 86 -38.82 27.71 -33.58
N GLY A 87 -37.64 28.27 -33.30
CA GLY A 87 -36.40 27.49 -33.25
C GLY A 87 -36.14 26.83 -31.89
N SER A 88 -35.15 25.93 -31.88
CA SER A 88 -34.81 25.15 -30.70
C SER A 88 -33.94 25.92 -29.69
N TYR A 89 -34.06 25.54 -28.41
CA TYR A 89 -33.25 26.09 -27.32
C TYR A 89 -31.75 25.98 -27.60
N SER A 90 -31.30 24.84 -28.14
CA SER A 90 -29.88 24.59 -28.43
C SER A 90 -29.27 25.62 -29.38
N LEU A 91 -30.06 26.10 -30.35
CA LEU A 91 -29.65 27.08 -31.35
C LEU A 91 -29.49 28.48 -30.72
N VAL A 92 -30.41 28.86 -29.83
CA VAL A 92 -30.32 30.10 -29.04
C VAL A 92 -29.16 30.02 -28.05
N LYS A 93 -28.99 28.88 -27.36
CA LYS A 93 -27.87 28.65 -26.44
C LYS A 93 -26.51 28.80 -27.13
N GLN A 94 -26.36 28.22 -28.32
CA GLN A 94 -25.13 28.34 -29.11
C GLN A 94 -24.89 29.79 -29.54
N THR A 95 -25.92 30.47 -30.03
CA THR A 95 -25.82 31.88 -30.46
C THR A 95 -25.50 32.80 -29.29
N VAL A 96 -26.12 32.62 -28.12
CA VAL A 96 -25.83 33.36 -26.89
C VAL A 96 -24.40 33.09 -26.42
N ALA A 97 -23.90 31.85 -26.55
CA ALA A 97 -22.51 31.53 -26.22
C ALA A 97 -21.49 32.18 -27.18
N ASP A 98 -21.87 32.41 -28.43
CA ASP A 98 -21.06 33.14 -29.42
C ASP A 98 -21.13 34.67 -29.22
N LEU A 99 -22.28 35.19 -28.79
CA LEU A 99 -22.51 36.62 -28.55
C LEU A 99 -21.92 37.10 -27.22
N ARG A 100 -21.91 36.25 -26.20
CA ARG A 100 -21.26 36.58 -24.92
C ARG A 100 -19.74 36.63 -25.13
N PRO A 101 -19.07 37.73 -24.77
CA PRO A 101 -17.62 37.74 -24.75
C PRO A 101 -17.15 36.62 -23.81
N ARG A 102 -16.30 35.72 -24.33
CA ARG A 102 -15.57 34.76 -23.48
C ARG A 102 -14.56 35.55 -22.67
N LEU A 103 -15.00 36.12 -21.54
CA LEU A 103 -14.12 36.63 -20.51
C LEU A 103 -13.32 35.43 -19.99
N LYS A 104 -12.17 35.18 -20.61
CA LYS A 104 -11.20 34.26 -20.04
C LYS A 104 -10.79 34.89 -18.71
N PRO A 105 -10.85 34.14 -17.60
CA PRO A 105 -10.36 34.66 -16.33
C PRO A 105 -8.93 35.18 -16.54
N VAL A 106 -8.74 36.46 -16.21
CA VAL A 106 -7.43 37.11 -16.28
C VAL A 106 -6.73 36.74 -14.98
N TYR A 107 -5.60 36.04 -15.10
CA TYR A 107 -4.78 35.67 -13.96
C TYR A 107 -3.54 36.57 -13.91
N GLN A 108 -3.21 37.07 -12.73
CA GLN A 108 -1.94 37.76 -12.51
C GLN A 108 -0.78 36.77 -12.67
N THR A 109 0.26 37.18 -13.40
CA THR A 109 1.49 36.38 -13.48
C THR A 109 2.21 36.47 -12.14
N LEU A 110 2.40 35.33 -11.47
CA LEU A 110 3.17 35.28 -10.23
C LEU A 110 4.67 35.37 -10.56
N HIS A 111 5.32 36.40 -10.03
CA HIS A 111 6.78 36.58 -10.06
C HIS A 111 7.35 36.18 -8.70
N PHE A 112 8.48 35.48 -8.71
CA PHE A 112 9.19 35.05 -7.52
C PHE A 112 10.67 35.38 -7.73
N GLY A 113 11.32 35.89 -6.70
CA GLY A 113 12.76 36.08 -6.62
C GLY A 113 13.51 34.76 -6.52
N ALA A 114 14.83 34.84 -6.71
CA ALA A 114 15.74 33.73 -6.55
C ALA A 114 15.69 33.17 -5.12
N GLY A 115 15.53 31.86 -4.96
CA GLY A 115 15.51 31.18 -3.66
C GLY A 115 14.22 31.41 -2.86
N GLU A 116 13.30 32.22 -3.38
CA GLU A 116 12.08 32.59 -2.66
C GLU A 116 11.13 31.40 -2.52
N CYS A 117 10.84 30.69 -3.60
CA CYS A 117 9.74 29.72 -3.60
C CYS A 117 10.04 28.45 -4.40
N ALA A 118 9.63 27.30 -3.89
CA ALA A 118 9.50 26.06 -4.64
C ALA A 118 8.05 25.60 -4.67
N GLN A 119 7.61 25.01 -5.79
CA GLN A 119 6.32 24.32 -5.86
C GLN A 119 6.54 22.81 -5.86
N VAL A 120 5.76 22.10 -5.06
CA VAL A 120 5.84 20.64 -4.94
C VAL A 120 4.52 19.96 -5.23
N ASP A 121 4.60 18.76 -5.78
CA ASP A 121 3.43 17.93 -6.03
C ASP A 121 3.74 16.43 -6.04
N TRP A 122 2.71 15.63 -5.79
CA TRP A 122 2.72 14.20 -6.10
C TRP A 122 2.16 13.97 -7.51
N GLY A 123 2.90 13.23 -8.32
CA GLY A 123 2.41 12.65 -9.55
C GLY A 123 2.18 11.14 -9.39
N ALA A 124 0.97 10.67 -9.66
CA ALA A 124 0.72 9.23 -9.80
C ALA A 124 1.06 8.78 -11.23
N TRP A 125 1.69 7.60 -11.35
CA TRP A 125 1.95 6.96 -12.64
C TRP A 125 1.14 5.67 -12.82
N LYS A 126 1.76 4.49 -12.67
CA LYS A 126 1.12 3.17 -12.82
C LYS A 126 1.39 2.34 -11.58
N ALA A 127 0.54 1.34 -11.33
CA ALA A 127 0.88 0.34 -10.32
C ALA A 127 1.81 -0.71 -10.91
N ILE A 128 2.75 -1.19 -10.10
CA ILE A 128 3.65 -2.30 -10.44
C ILE A 128 3.33 -3.52 -9.61
N ASP A 129 3.66 -4.68 -10.17
CA ASP A 129 3.55 -5.95 -9.47
C ASP A 129 4.66 -6.04 -8.42
N VAL A 130 4.25 -6.44 -7.22
CA VAL A 130 5.10 -6.74 -6.08
C VAL A 130 4.67 -8.10 -5.53
N GLU A 131 5.48 -8.70 -4.66
CA GLU A 131 5.08 -9.94 -4.00
C GLU A 131 3.72 -9.77 -3.28
N GLY A 132 2.79 -10.67 -3.53
CA GLY A 132 1.45 -10.66 -2.92
C GLY A 132 0.47 -9.61 -3.47
N GLY A 133 0.83 -8.81 -4.49
CA GLY A 133 -0.15 -7.97 -5.19
C GLY A 133 0.45 -6.79 -5.95
N ARG A 134 -0.26 -5.65 -5.94
CA ARG A 134 0.16 -4.45 -6.68
C ARG A 134 0.34 -3.24 -5.78
N ARG A 135 1.33 -2.40 -6.10
CA ARG A 135 1.60 -1.11 -5.44
C ARG A 135 1.57 0.02 -6.46
N GLN A 136 0.90 1.11 -6.11
CA GLN A 136 0.92 2.33 -6.91
C GLN A 136 2.32 2.93 -6.86
N LEU A 137 2.91 3.19 -8.02
CA LEU A 137 4.13 3.96 -8.15
C LEU A 137 3.76 5.44 -8.32
N SER A 138 4.29 6.27 -7.43
CA SER A 138 4.09 7.72 -7.43
C SER A 138 5.45 8.39 -7.44
N PHE A 139 5.52 9.60 -7.99
CA PHE A 139 6.72 10.41 -7.99
C PHE A 139 6.48 11.75 -7.32
N PHE A 140 7.45 12.15 -6.52
CA PHE A 140 7.53 13.50 -6.00
C PHE A 140 8.17 14.39 -7.05
N ALA A 141 7.63 15.58 -7.26
CA ALA A 141 8.26 16.60 -8.10
C ALA A 141 8.37 17.92 -7.33
N MET A 142 9.54 18.54 -7.37
CA MET A 142 9.80 19.88 -6.84
C MET A 142 10.37 20.75 -7.95
N THR A 143 9.78 21.94 -8.15
CA THR A 143 10.26 22.93 -9.12
C THR A 143 10.57 24.24 -8.42
N LEU A 144 11.81 24.72 -8.51
CA LEU A 144 12.17 26.08 -8.08
C LEU A 144 11.45 27.11 -8.95
N CYS A 145 10.85 28.10 -8.31
CA CYS A 145 10.00 29.07 -8.99
C CYS A 145 10.80 29.98 -9.92
N TYR A 146 11.99 30.43 -9.51
CA TYR A 146 12.78 31.35 -10.31
C TYR A 146 13.45 30.64 -11.49
N SER A 147 14.35 29.68 -11.22
CA SER A 147 15.12 28.99 -12.27
C SER A 147 14.33 27.97 -13.10
N ARG A 148 13.23 27.43 -12.58
CA ARG A 148 12.56 26.23 -13.11
C ARG A 148 13.38 24.96 -12.97
N MET A 149 14.41 24.97 -12.13
CA MET A 149 15.16 23.77 -11.82
C MET A 149 14.21 22.71 -11.26
N LEU A 150 14.22 21.53 -11.89
CA LEU A 150 13.30 20.45 -11.62
C LEU A 150 14.03 19.29 -10.93
N TYR A 151 13.50 18.87 -9.79
CA TYR A 151 13.85 17.63 -9.10
C TYR A 151 12.65 16.68 -9.11
N VAL A 152 12.90 15.38 -9.31
CA VAL A 152 11.87 14.34 -9.35
C VAL A 152 12.43 13.05 -8.79
N GLU A 153 11.62 12.31 -8.03
CA GLU A 153 12.00 11.01 -7.46
C GLU A 153 10.78 10.09 -7.29
N PHE A 154 10.93 8.81 -7.64
CA PHE A 154 9.89 7.78 -7.50
C PHE A 154 9.91 7.10 -6.13
N PHE A 155 8.71 6.78 -5.62
CA PHE A 155 8.48 6.10 -4.36
C PHE A 155 7.33 5.08 -4.46
N PHE A 156 7.34 4.11 -3.54
CA PHE A 156 6.27 3.12 -3.37
C PHE A 156 5.05 3.68 -2.61
N GLY A 157 4.56 4.84 -3.05
CA GLY A 157 3.38 5.51 -2.51
C GLY A 157 3.65 6.93 -2.04
N GLU A 158 2.65 7.51 -1.41
CA GLU A 158 2.56 8.95 -1.08
C GLU A 158 2.40 9.16 0.43
N SER A 159 3.00 8.31 1.25
CA SER A 159 2.97 8.47 2.71
C SER A 159 3.95 9.53 3.19
N ILE A 160 3.73 10.03 4.42
CA ILE A 160 4.48 11.17 4.96
C ILE A 160 6.00 10.93 5.01
N GLU A 161 6.46 9.72 5.35
CA GLU A 161 7.90 9.43 5.39
C GLU A 161 8.56 9.56 4.00
N PHE A 162 7.84 9.21 2.92
CA PHE A 162 8.31 9.46 1.55
C PHE A 162 8.31 10.94 1.22
N TRP A 163 7.29 11.69 1.66
CA TRP A 163 7.22 13.14 1.48
C TRP A 163 8.40 13.85 2.14
N LEU A 164 8.72 13.51 3.39
CA LEU A 164 9.84 14.08 4.13
C LEU A 164 11.19 13.68 3.50
N ALA A 165 11.35 12.42 3.13
CA ALA A 165 12.55 11.95 2.47
C ALA A 165 12.78 12.65 1.12
N ALA A 166 11.72 12.83 0.33
CA ALA A 166 11.79 13.49 -0.97
C ALA A 166 12.15 14.98 -0.87
N HIS A 167 11.69 15.68 0.17
CA HIS A 167 12.11 17.07 0.42
C HIS A 167 13.58 17.13 0.79
N ARG A 168 14.05 16.23 1.67
CA ARG A 168 15.46 16.16 2.04
C ARG A 168 16.34 15.93 0.83
N THR A 169 16.06 14.89 0.03
CA THR A 169 16.84 14.58 -1.18
C THR A 169 16.78 15.71 -2.20
N ALA A 170 15.64 16.37 -2.35
CA ALA A 170 15.51 17.57 -3.19
C ALA A 170 16.39 18.73 -2.69
N PHE A 171 16.38 19.04 -1.40
CA PHE A 171 17.20 20.12 -0.83
C PHE A 171 18.69 19.80 -0.93
N GLU A 172 19.08 18.54 -0.73
CA GLU A 172 20.45 18.07 -0.96
C GLU A 172 20.84 18.22 -2.44
N PHE A 173 19.94 17.91 -3.37
CA PHE A 173 20.15 18.12 -4.81
C PHE A 173 20.33 19.60 -5.18
N PHE A 174 19.53 20.50 -4.59
CA PHE A 174 19.69 21.94 -4.80
C PHE A 174 20.89 22.53 -4.02
N GLY A 175 21.42 21.81 -3.04
CA GLY A 175 22.46 22.30 -2.13
C GLY A 175 21.97 23.42 -1.19
N GLY A 176 20.66 23.52 -0.98
CA GLY A 176 20.04 24.57 -0.18
C GLY A 176 18.51 24.45 -0.10
N VAL A 177 17.91 25.27 0.75
CA VAL A 177 16.47 25.25 1.06
C VAL A 177 15.82 26.56 0.58
N PRO A 178 14.69 26.53 -0.14
CA PRO A 178 13.95 27.75 -0.51
C PRO A 178 13.27 28.37 0.72
N GLN A 179 12.94 29.67 0.68
CA GLN A 179 12.26 30.35 1.80
C GLN A 179 10.82 29.82 1.99
N TYR A 180 10.10 29.60 0.89
CA TYR A 180 8.74 29.09 0.87
C TYR A 180 8.62 27.82 0.05
N VAL A 181 7.88 26.85 0.57
CA VAL A 181 7.46 25.68 -0.20
C VAL A 181 5.95 25.71 -0.37
N MET A 182 5.52 25.94 -1.61
CA MET A 182 4.14 25.90 -2.02
C MET A 182 3.68 24.46 -2.23
N VAL A 183 2.73 24.03 -1.41
CA VAL A 183 2.17 22.68 -1.39
C VAL A 183 0.71 22.69 -1.81
N ASP A 184 0.27 21.64 -2.49
CA ASP A 184 -1.15 21.39 -2.65
C ASP A 184 -1.79 20.90 -1.33
N ASN A 185 -3.12 20.89 -1.28
CA ASN A 185 -3.91 20.32 -0.19
C ASN A 185 -3.87 18.78 -0.16
N CYS A 186 -2.72 18.19 -0.50
CA CYS A 186 -2.44 16.77 -0.35
C CYS A 186 -2.43 16.41 1.14
N LYS A 187 -2.97 15.23 1.49
CA LYS A 187 -3.11 14.82 2.90
C LYS A 187 -1.77 14.67 3.64
N THR A 188 -0.66 14.50 2.92
CA THR A 188 0.69 14.48 3.49
C THR A 188 1.10 15.82 4.04
N ALA A 189 0.74 16.92 3.39
CA ALA A 189 1.10 18.27 3.82
C ALA A 189 -0.02 18.96 4.62
N VAL A 190 -1.28 18.75 4.23
CA VAL A 190 -2.45 19.45 4.75
C VAL A 190 -3.50 18.47 5.24
N ILE A 191 -3.74 18.43 6.56
CA ILE A 191 -4.79 17.62 7.19
C ILE A 191 -6.16 18.26 6.96
N LYS A 192 -6.27 19.59 7.10
CA LYS A 192 -7.49 20.34 6.78
C LYS A 192 -7.15 21.57 5.93
N PRO A 193 -7.75 21.73 4.74
CA PRO A 193 -7.50 22.88 3.88
C PRO A 193 -8.05 24.17 4.51
N ARG A 194 -7.52 25.32 4.08
CA ARG A 194 -8.02 26.64 4.48
C ARG A 194 -9.52 26.76 4.18
N LYS A 195 -10.31 27.21 5.15
CA LYS A 195 -11.75 27.45 4.98
C LYS A 195 -12.15 28.71 5.76
N ASN A 196 -12.93 29.59 5.12
CA ASN A 196 -13.57 30.76 5.73
C ASN A 196 -12.61 31.65 6.56
N GLY A 197 -11.40 31.93 6.07
CA GLY A 197 -10.43 32.81 6.75
C GLY A 197 -9.52 32.12 7.78
N ASN A 198 -9.74 30.84 8.09
CA ASN A 198 -8.85 30.07 8.97
C ASN A 198 -7.66 29.47 8.21
N GLU A 199 -6.51 29.42 8.89
CA GLU A 199 -5.29 28.80 8.39
C GLU A 199 -5.45 27.28 8.13
N ALA A 200 -4.62 26.74 7.24
CA ALA A 200 -4.62 25.31 6.95
C ALA A 200 -4.07 24.56 8.17
N LYS A 201 -4.72 23.46 8.56
CA LYS A 201 -4.14 22.54 9.55
C LYS A 201 -3.11 21.66 8.84
N LEU A 202 -1.84 22.00 9.03
CA LEU A 202 -0.72 21.24 8.49
C LEU A 202 -0.54 19.91 9.22
N ASN A 203 0.13 18.98 8.56
CA ASN A 203 0.61 17.75 9.20
C ASN A 203 1.72 18.10 10.19
N ALA A 204 1.62 17.61 11.44
CA ALA A 204 2.56 17.92 12.51
C ALA A 204 3.99 17.48 12.15
N ASP A 205 4.16 16.30 11.55
CA ASP A 205 5.47 15.81 11.11
C ASP A 205 6.08 16.71 10.03
N TYR A 206 5.24 17.25 9.13
CA TYR A 206 5.70 18.15 8.07
C TYR A 206 6.01 19.56 8.58
N ALA A 207 5.22 20.07 9.53
CA ALA A 207 5.50 21.33 10.19
C ALA A 207 6.83 21.27 10.97
N SER A 208 7.04 20.22 11.76
CA SER A 208 8.31 20.00 12.47
C SER A 208 9.50 19.87 11.52
N PHE A 209 9.31 19.22 10.36
CA PHE A 209 10.33 19.17 9.31
C PHE A 209 10.61 20.55 8.72
N ALA A 210 9.59 21.37 8.48
CA ALA A 210 9.75 22.72 7.97
C ALA A 210 10.51 23.63 8.93
N ASP A 211 10.23 23.53 10.22
CA ASP A 211 10.96 24.22 11.28
C ASP A 211 12.44 23.78 11.32
N TYR A 212 12.70 22.48 11.14
CA TYR A 212 14.06 21.93 11.15
C TYR A 212 14.93 22.41 9.97
N TYR A 213 14.34 22.54 8.78
CA TYR A 213 15.04 23.04 7.58
C TYR A 213 14.92 24.56 7.39
N GLY A 214 14.12 25.25 8.21
CA GLY A 214 13.96 26.71 8.16
C GLY A 214 13.20 27.23 6.94
N PHE A 215 12.19 26.50 6.44
CA PHE A 215 11.31 26.97 5.36
C PHE A 215 9.86 27.12 5.82
N THR A 216 9.11 27.99 5.16
CA THR A 216 7.69 28.21 5.45
C THR A 216 6.81 27.41 4.48
N ILE A 217 5.85 26.65 5.01
CA ILE A 217 4.88 25.90 4.21
C ILE A 217 3.75 26.84 3.78
N ASN A 218 3.56 27.01 2.47
CA ASN A 218 2.45 27.77 1.91
C ASN A 218 1.45 26.84 1.21
N ALA A 219 0.33 26.54 1.86
CA ALA A 219 -0.73 25.73 1.27
C ALA A 219 -1.57 26.56 0.29
N CYS A 220 -1.72 26.09 -0.95
CA CYS A 220 -2.52 26.74 -1.98
C CYS A 220 -3.97 26.96 -1.55
N THR A 221 -4.54 28.10 -1.92
CA THR A 221 -5.93 28.42 -1.57
C THR A 221 -6.90 27.50 -2.34
N PRO A 222 -7.85 26.82 -1.66
CA PRO A 222 -8.83 25.98 -2.36
C PRO A 222 -9.58 26.78 -3.43
N HIS A 223 -9.78 26.18 -4.60
CA HIS A 223 -10.43 26.79 -5.77
C HIS A 223 -9.63 27.93 -6.46
N ARG A 224 -8.33 28.07 -6.19
CA ARG A 224 -7.40 28.93 -6.94
C ARG A 224 -6.26 28.14 -7.60
N PRO A 225 -6.56 27.34 -8.66
CA PRO A 225 -5.55 26.51 -9.33
C PRO A 225 -4.43 27.31 -10.01
N ASN A 226 -4.64 28.61 -10.24
CA ASN A 226 -3.66 29.51 -10.83
C ASN A 226 -2.37 29.68 -10.02
N GLU A 227 -2.39 29.39 -8.72
CA GLU A 227 -1.22 29.48 -7.84
C GLU A 227 -0.18 28.37 -8.12
N LYS A 228 -0.62 27.21 -8.65
CA LYS A 228 0.19 25.99 -8.81
C LYS A 228 0.58 25.66 -10.26
N GLY A 229 0.32 26.56 -11.21
CA GLY A 229 0.50 26.28 -12.63
C GLY A 229 1.94 25.99 -13.11
N ARG A 230 2.97 26.08 -12.25
CA ARG A 230 4.37 25.79 -12.60
C ARG A 230 4.66 24.30 -12.39
N ILE A 231 4.29 23.75 -11.24
CA ILE A 231 4.46 22.32 -10.96
C ILE A 231 3.47 21.45 -11.75
N GLU A 232 2.23 21.90 -12.01
CA GLU A 232 1.29 21.15 -12.86
C GLU A 232 1.85 20.94 -14.28
N ARG A 233 2.46 21.97 -14.86
CA ARG A 233 3.13 21.88 -16.16
C ARG A 233 4.37 20.99 -16.09
N ALA A 234 5.12 21.01 -14.99
CA ALA A 234 6.25 20.13 -14.79
C ALA A 234 5.81 18.66 -14.71
N VAL A 235 4.73 18.35 -13.98
CA VAL A 235 4.13 17.00 -13.90
C VAL A 235 3.69 16.52 -15.28
N GLY A 236 3.00 17.37 -16.06
CA GLY A 236 2.64 17.07 -17.44
C GLY A 236 3.86 16.77 -18.31
N TYR A 237 4.90 17.60 -18.22
CA TYR A 237 6.16 17.40 -18.93
C TYR A 237 6.88 16.10 -18.55
N ILE A 238 6.87 15.70 -17.28
CA ILE A 238 7.46 14.42 -16.85
C ILE A 238 6.69 13.25 -17.45
N LYS A 239 5.35 13.33 -17.44
CA LYS A 239 4.48 12.29 -18.01
C LYS A 239 4.69 12.13 -19.51
N GLU A 240 4.78 13.22 -20.24
CA GLU A 240 4.97 13.20 -21.70
C GLU A 240 6.42 12.90 -22.11
N GLY A 241 7.40 13.49 -21.41
CA GLY A 241 8.80 13.48 -21.84
C GLY A 241 9.62 12.30 -21.30
N PHE A 242 9.30 11.80 -20.10
CA PHE A 242 10.03 10.68 -19.50
C PHE A 242 9.19 9.40 -19.45
N LEU A 243 7.92 9.49 -19.03
CA LEU A 243 7.10 8.30 -18.75
C LEU A 243 6.38 7.72 -19.98
N ALA A 244 6.11 8.55 -20.99
CA ALA A 244 5.43 8.08 -22.20
C ALA A 244 6.26 6.97 -22.89
N GLY A 245 5.62 5.83 -23.13
CA GLY A 245 6.24 4.67 -23.78
C GLY A 245 7.19 3.85 -22.90
N ARG A 246 7.34 4.16 -21.60
CA ARG A 246 8.12 3.33 -20.67
C ARG A 246 7.23 2.37 -19.87
N GLU A 247 7.80 1.23 -19.55
CA GLU A 247 7.21 0.31 -18.58
C GLU A 247 7.63 0.67 -17.15
N PRO A 248 6.71 0.58 -16.18
CA PRO A 248 7.01 0.92 -14.81
C PRO A 248 7.86 -0.18 -14.15
N SER A 249 8.81 0.25 -13.32
CA SER A 249 9.73 -0.63 -12.58
C SER A 249 9.89 -0.11 -11.16
N ILE A 250 10.58 -0.89 -10.31
CA ILE A 250 10.85 -0.49 -8.93
C ILE A 250 11.64 0.84 -8.88
N PRO A 251 11.43 1.69 -7.86
CA PRO A 251 12.13 2.97 -7.67
C PRO A 251 13.65 2.88 -7.89
N ASP A 252 14.30 1.87 -7.32
CA ASP A 252 15.76 1.68 -7.42
C ASP A 252 16.25 1.51 -8.86
N ALA A 253 15.40 0.98 -9.76
CA ALA A 253 15.72 0.80 -11.17
C ALA A 253 15.39 2.05 -12.01
N ILE A 254 14.29 2.75 -11.71
CA ILE A 254 13.83 3.89 -12.53
C ILE A 254 14.46 5.22 -12.12
N ASN A 255 14.78 5.43 -10.84
CA ASN A 255 15.33 6.69 -10.34
C ASN A 255 16.68 7.05 -10.98
N PRO A 256 17.65 6.13 -11.18
CA PRO A 256 18.89 6.45 -11.87
C PRO A 256 18.66 6.95 -13.31
N ALA A 257 17.74 6.31 -14.05
CA ALA A 257 17.38 6.73 -15.40
C ALA A 257 16.67 8.09 -15.42
N LEU A 258 15.81 8.35 -14.43
CA LEU A 258 15.13 9.62 -14.24
C LEU A 258 16.14 10.74 -13.97
N TRP A 259 17.07 10.56 -13.03
CA TRP A 259 18.07 11.56 -12.68
C TRP A 259 19.01 11.85 -13.85
N HIS A 260 19.36 10.83 -14.64
CA HIS A 260 20.10 11.02 -15.89
C HIS A 260 19.32 11.91 -16.88
N TRP A 261 18.02 11.65 -17.06
CA TRP A 261 17.16 12.47 -17.93
C TRP A 261 16.96 13.89 -17.39
N LEU A 262 16.86 14.07 -16.07
CA LEU A 262 16.80 15.40 -15.46
C LEU A 262 18.06 16.21 -15.75
N LYS A 263 19.23 15.59 -15.58
CA LYS A 263 20.53 16.22 -15.80
C LYS A 263 20.78 16.56 -17.26
N ASN A 264 20.42 15.66 -18.20
CA ASN A 264 20.83 15.78 -19.59
C ASN A 264 19.74 16.33 -20.53
N THR A 265 18.48 16.35 -20.09
CA THR A 265 17.36 16.77 -20.95
C THR A 265 16.50 17.81 -20.26
N ALA A 266 15.93 17.50 -19.09
CA ALA A 266 14.91 18.36 -18.49
C ALA A 266 15.46 19.71 -18.02
N ASN A 267 16.63 19.73 -17.39
CA ASN A 267 17.24 20.96 -16.85
C ASN A 267 18.16 21.68 -17.85
N LEU A 268 18.49 21.05 -19.00
CA LEU A 268 19.24 21.67 -20.11
C LEU A 268 18.34 22.31 -21.18
N ARG A 269 17.03 22.06 -21.15
CA ARG A 269 16.09 22.63 -22.13
C ARG A 269 16.05 24.15 -22.05
N THR A 270 15.79 24.82 -23.16
CA THR A 270 15.42 26.24 -23.13
C THR A 270 13.96 26.37 -22.72
N HIS A 271 13.68 26.97 -21.57
CA HIS A 271 12.33 27.01 -21.03
C HIS A 271 11.53 28.18 -21.63
N ARG A 272 10.36 27.89 -22.24
CA ARG A 272 9.58 28.86 -23.03
C ARG A 272 9.23 30.16 -22.28
N THR A 273 8.96 30.08 -20.97
CA THR A 273 8.56 31.26 -20.18
C THR A 273 9.74 32.13 -19.77
N THR A 274 10.91 31.54 -19.53
CA THR A 274 12.09 32.27 -19.03
C THR A 274 13.08 32.60 -20.15
N GLY A 275 12.97 31.93 -21.31
CA GLY A 275 13.88 32.08 -22.44
C GLY A 275 15.30 31.54 -22.20
N LYS A 276 15.59 31.05 -21.00
CA LYS A 276 16.89 30.53 -20.56
C LYS A 276 16.81 29.05 -20.17
N ARG A 277 17.96 28.40 -20.01
CA ARG A 277 18.01 27.03 -19.48
C ARG A 277 17.87 27.06 -17.95
N PRO A 278 17.11 26.12 -17.35
CA PRO A 278 16.98 26.05 -15.90
C PRO A 278 18.32 25.95 -15.17
N ILE A 279 19.27 25.20 -15.71
CA ILE A 279 20.60 25.04 -15.11
C ILE A 279 21.36 26.38 -15.00
N ASP A 280 21.25 27.25 -16.01
CA ASP A 280 21.98 28.53 -16.03
C ASP A 280 21.41 29.48 -14.98
N LEU A 281 20.07 29.56 -14.89
CA LEU A 281 19.39 30.35 -13.87
C LEU A 281 19.56 29.78 -12.47
N PHE A 282 19.76 28.47 -12.35
CA PHE A 282 19.96 27.82 -11.07
C PHE A 282 21.32 28.18 -10.45
N GLU A 283 22.37 28.35 -11.26
CA GLU A 283 23.67 28.82 -10.75
C GLU A 283 23.55 30.23 -10.13
N GLU A 284 22.72 31.11 -10.71
CA GLU A 284 22.38 32.42 -10.12
C GLU A 284 21.54 32.25 -8.84
N GLU A 285 20.57 31.32 -8.84
CA GLU A 285 19.64 31.10 -7.73
C GLU A 285 20.28 30.44 -6.51
N LYS A 286 21.30 29.59 -6.71
CA LYS A 286 21.90 28.76 -5.67
C LYS A 286 22.46 29.59 -4.50
N ALA A 287 22.98 30.78 -4.78
CA ALA A 287 23.50 31.68 -3.76
C ALA A 287 22.41 32.31 -2.87
N ALA A 288 21.15 32.30 -3.32
CA ALA A 288 20.01 32.85 -2.60
C ALA A 288 19.23 31.81 -1.76
N LEU A 289 19.60 30.52 -1.85
CA LEU A 289 19.00 29.47 -1.04
C LEU A 289 19.54 29.49 0.40
N ASN A 290 18.71 29.12 1.36
CA ASN A 290 19.12 28.94 2.74
C ASN A 290 20.05 27.72 2.86
N PRO A 291 21.03 27.75 3.79
CA PRO A 291 21.96 26.64 3.98
C PRO A 291 21.24 25.39 4.51
N LEU A 292 21.77 24.22 4.14
CA LEU A 292 21.30 22.95 4.69
C LEU A 292 21.70 22.80 6.17
N PRO A 293 20.88 22.14 7.00
CA PRO A 293 21.26 21.79 8.36
C PRO A 293 22.46 20.81 8.36
N ARG A 294 23.29 20.87 9.41
CA ARG A 294 24.49 20.02 9.53
C ARG A 294 24.16 18.54 9.71
N THR A 295 23.07 18.25 10.40
CA THR A 295 22.58 16.89 10.58
C THR A 295 21.36 16.68 9.68
N PRO A 296 21.21 15.50 9.05
CA PRO A 296 20.04 15.20 8.26
C PRO A 296 18.86 14.85 9.16
N HIS A 297 17.67 15.34 8.80
CA HIS A 297 16.45 14.94 9.48
C HIS A 297 16.19 13.42 9.27
N PRO A 298 15.71 12.69 10.30
CA PRO A 298 15.49 11.24 10.22
C PRO A 298 14.37 10.83 9.23
N CYS A 299 13.44 11.73 8.91
CA CYS A 299 12.35 11.52 7.95
C CYS A 299 11.51 10.26 8.24
N ALA A 300 11.16 10.03 9.50
CA ALA A 300 10.34 8.91 9.93
C ALA A 300 8.93 9.34 10.30
N ALA A 301 7.95 8.51 9.96
CA ALA A 301 6.59 8.63 10.47
C ALA A 301 6.46 7.83 11.77
N THR A 302 6.03 8.46 12.85
CA THR A 302 5.89 7.79 14.15
C THR A 302 4.43 7.41 14.42
N LEU A 303 4.19 6.15 14.76
CA LEU A 303 2.84 5.58 14.92
C LEU A 303 2.79 4.68 16.16
N PRO A 304 1.75 4.78 16.99
CA PRO A 304 1.52 3.79 18.05
C PRO A 304 1.07 2.47 17.44
N VAL A 305 1.68 1.36 17.85
CA VAL A 305 1.33 0.00 17.40
C VAL A 305 1.24 -0.95 18.59
N VAL A 306 0.55 -2.07 18.41
CA VAL A 306 0.43 -3.13 19.42
C VAL A 306 0.90 -4.44 18.80
N ALA A 307 1.83 -5.11 19.47
CA ALA A 307 2.25 -6.45 19.09
C ALA A 307 1.13 -7.44 19.44
N ASN A 308 0.74 -8.30 18.51
CA ASN A 308 -0.26 -9.33 18.80
C ASN A 308 0.34 -10.46 19.67
N SER A 309 -0.52 -11.37 20.15
CA SER A 309 -0.13 -12.56 20.93
C SER A 309 0.84 -13.48 20.19
N CYS A 310 0.87 -13.41 18.86
CA CYS A 310 1.79 -14.15 18.01
C CYS A 310 3.10 -13.38 17.75
N CYS A 311 3.43 -12.38 18.57
CA CYS A 311 4.66 -11.57 18.52
C CYS A 311 4.86 -10.86 17.17
N ARG A 312 3.79 -10.34 16.57
CA ARG A 312 3.83 -9.66 15.27
C ARG A 312 3.15 -8.29 15.33
N ILE A 313 3.70 -7.32 14.61
CA ILE A 313 3.04 -6.06 14.27
C ILE A 313 2.67 -6.02 12.80
N ILE A 314 1.60 -5.29 12.48
CA ILE A 314 1.12 -5.14 11.10
C ILE A 314 1.45 -3.73 10.63
N VAL A 315 2.24 -3.62 9.56
CA VAL A 315 2.58 -2.34 8.93
C VAL A 315 2.27 -2.42 7.44
N ALA A 316 1.38 -1.57 6.95
CA ALA A 316 0.98 -1.50 5.53
C ALA A 316 0.61 -2.88 4.92
N THR A 317 -0.12 -3.72 5.68
CA THR A 317 -0.53 -5.12 5.41
C THR A 317 0.52 -6.22 5.64
N ASN A 318 1.79 -5.86 5.83
CA ASN A 318 2.87 -6.82 6.08
C ASN A 318 3.05 -7.05 7.58
N ARG A 319 3.47 -8.26 7.95
CA ARG A 319 3.67 -8.68 9.34
C ARG A 319 5.17 -8.67 9.67
N TYR A 320 5.54 -7.99 10.74
CA TYR A 320 6.92 -7.94 11.23
C TYR A 320 6.99 -8.59 12.60
N SER A 321 7.95 -9.49 12.77
CA SER A 321 8.20 -10.17 14.05
C SER A 321 8.72 -9.21 15.13
N ILE A 322 8.41 -9.48 16.39
CA ILE A 322 8.90 -8.78 17.57
C ILE A 322 9.37 -9.82 18.60
N LEU A 323 10.29 -9.41 19.48
CA LEU A 323 10.69 -10.21 20.63
C LEU A 323 9.48 -10.59 21.51
N PRO A 324 9.38 -11.85 21.97
CA PRO A 324 8.22 -12.30 22.74
C PRO A 324 7.96 -11.55 24.04
N GLU A 325 9.00 -10.92 24.63
CA GLU A 325 8.90 -10.12 25.84
C GLU A 325 7.96 -8.92 25.70
N PHE A 326 7.82 -8.42 24.47
CA PHE A 326 6.98 -7.27 24.15
C PHE A 326 5.64 -7.68 23.50
N ALA A 327 5.27 -8.96 23.55
CA ALA A 327 3.97 -9.42 23.07
C ALA A 327 2.82 -8.73 23.83
N SER A 328 1.73 -8.41 23.12
CA SER A 328 0.54 -7.74 23.69
C SER A 328 0.82 -6.37 24.34
N THR A 329 1.97 -5.76 24.07
CA THR A 329 2.38 -4.47 24.65
C THR A 329 2.22 -3.34 23.63
N LYS A 330 1.93 -2.12 24.12
CA LYS A 330 1.92 -0.91 23.29
C LYS A 330 3.35 -0.48 22.99
N LEU A 331 3.66 -0.28 21.72
CA LEU A 331 4.97 0.08 21.22
C LEU A 331 4.85 1.29 20.30
N VAL A 332 5.99 1.93 20.03
CA VAL A 332 6.10 3.06 19.12
C VAL A 332 6.85 2.61 17.87
N LEU A 333 6.21 2.73 16.72
CA LEU A 333 6.78 2.39 15.42
C LEU A 333 7.32 3.66 14.76
N SER A 334 8.58 3.67 14.36
CA SER A 334 9.12 4.67 13.44
C SER A 334 9.31 4.03 12.07
N ARG A 335 8.57 4.55 11.08
CA ARG A 335 8.57 4.05 9.71
C ARG A 335 9.40 4.97 8.82
N TYR A 336 10.49 4.44 8.30
CA TYR A 336 11.37 5.09 7.32
C TYR A 336 11.06 4.60 5.91
N THR A 337 11.73 5.15 4.89
CA THR A 337 11.57 4.74 3.50
C THR A 337 12.13 3.34 3.22
N ASP A 338 13.19 2.94 3.91
CA ASP A 338 13.97 1.72 3.71
C ASP A 338 13.80 0.69 4.84
N ARG A 339 13.46 1.15 6.04
CA ARG A 339 13.35 0.31 7.25
C ARG A 339 12.21 0.70 8.17
N ILE A 340 11.98 -0.15 9.15
CA ILE A 340 11.02 0.03 10.22
C ILE A 340 11.72 -0.28 11.54
N THR A 341 11.66 0.65 12.47
CA THR A 341 12.19 0.46 13.82
C THR A 341 11.05 0.53 14.82
N VAL A 342 11.13 -0.31 15.84
CA VAL A 342 10.15 -0.38 16.93
C VAL A 342 10.85 -0.02 18.22
N PHE A 343 10.20 0.82 19.02
CA PHE A 343 10.67 1.27 20.32
C PHE A 343 9.61 1.00 21.40
N THR A 344 10.06 0.90 22.65
CA THR A 344 9.16 1.00 23.80
C THR A 344 8.64 2.44 23.93
N PRO A 345 7.55 2.67 24.68
CA PRO A 345 7.10 4.04 25.01
C PRO A 345 8.18 4.90 25.69
N ASP A 346 9.12 4.26 26.40
CA ASP A 346 10.25 4.90 27.08
C ASP A 346 11.45 5.17 26.15
N GLY A 347 11.36 4.78 24.87
CA GLY A 347 12.39 5.05 23.85
C GLY A 347 13.45 3.97 23.68
N HIS A 348 13.32 2.81 24.33
CA HIS A 348 14.27 1.71 24.15
C HIS A 348 14.04 0.97 22.83
N PRO A 349 15.09 0.67 22.04
CA PRO A 349 14.94 -0.06 20.79
C PRO A 349 14.51 -1.51 21.04
N VAL A 350 13.50 -1.96 20.32
CA VAL A 350 12.92 -3.30 20.41
C VAL A 350 13.26 -4.13 19.17
N ALA A 351 13.10 -3.56 17.98
CA ALA A 351 13.34 -4.26 16.72
C ALA A 351 13.71 -3.30 15.59
N ASN A 352 14.47 -3.81 14.63
CA ASN A 352 14.81 -3.11 13.39
C ASN A 352 14.67 -4.08 12.22
N HIS A 353 13.82 -3.73 11.25
CA HIS A 353 13.51 -4.58 10.09
C HIS A 353 13.66 -3.81 8.78
N PRO A 354 14.16 -4.44 7.70
CA PRO A 354 14.04 -3.86 6.36
C PRO A 354 12.56 -3.70 5.99
N ARG A 355 12.22 -2.61 5.31
CA ARG A 355 10.85 -2.33 4.91
C ARG A 355 10.46 -3.18 3.72
N SER A 356 9.42 -3.99 3.89
CA SER A 356 8.81 -4.74 2.78
C SER A 356 7.68 -3.95 2.13
N PHE A 357 7.71 -3.89 0.80
CA PHE A 357 6.67 -3.28 -0.05
C PHE A 357 5.66 -4.28 -0.62
N ALA A 358 5.86 -5.56 -0.35
CA ALA A 358 4.93 -6.64 -0.66
C ALA A 358 3.53 -6.42 -0.01
N ARG A 359 2.62 -7.35 -0.25
CA ARG A 359 1.34 -7.45 0.48
C ARG A 359 1.27 -8.77 1.22
N HIS A 360 0.84 -8.70 2.48
CA HIS A 360 0.69 -9.85 3.37
C HIS A 360 1.97 -10.66 3.60
N ALA A 361 3.13 -10.11 3.28
CA ALA A 361 4.41 -10.75 3.51
C ALA A 361 4.74 -10.82 5.01
N GLU A 362 5.56 -11.80 5.36
CA GLU A 362 6.02 -12.02 6.72
C GLU A 362 7.53 -11.78 6.81
N VAL A 363 7.92 -10.77 7.58
CA VAL A 363 9.32 -10.40 7.82
C VAL A 363 9.69 -10.85 9.22
N VAL A 364 10.48 -11.91 9.30
CA VAL A 364 10.87 -12.55 10.57
C VAL A 364 12.37 -12.40 10.77
N ALA A 365 12.76 -11.81 11.91
CA ALA A 365 14.15 -11.81 12.34
C ALA A 365 14.50 -13.17 12.96
N PRO A 366 15.65 -13.77 12.64
CA PRO A 366 16.08 -15.06 13.19
C PRO A 366 16.05 -15.07 14.73
N GLU A 367 16.55 -14.01 15.36
CA GLU A 367 16.61 -13.84 16.82
C GLU A 367 15.22 -13.95 17.48
N HIS A 368 14.20 -13.33 16.88
CA HIS A 368 12.84 -13.37 17.42
C HIS A 368 12.24 -14.78 17.33
N LEU A 369 12.54 -15.49 16.23
CA LEU A 369 12.07 -16.84 16.01
C LEU A 369 12.72 -17.82 17.00
N GLU A 370 14.00 -17.66 17.28
CA GLU A 370 14.71 -18.44 18.31
C GLU A 370 14.17 -18.17 19.71
N ALA A 371 13.96 -16.90 20.07
CA ALA A 371 13.35 -16.53 21.35
C ALA A 371 11.96 -17.14 21.53
N LEU A 372 11.13 -17.14 20.48
CA LEU A 372 9.80 -17.75 20.50
C LEU A 372 9.89 -19.29 20.63
N LYS A 373 10.81 -19.94 19.92
CA LYS A 373 11.05 -21.40 20.04
C LYS A 373 11.49 -21.78 21.45
N TYR A 374 12.38 -20.98 22.05
CA TYR A 374 12.86 -21.21 23.41
C TYR A 374 11.71 -21.15 24.43
N LEU A 375 10.87 -20.11 24.38
CA LEU A 375 9.72 -19.97 25.27
C LEU A 375 8.67 -21.06 25.08
N THR A 376 8.34 -21.39 23.83
CA THR A 376 7.34 -22.44 23.54
C THR A 376 7.83 -23.83 23.95
N THR A 377 9.13 -24.12 23.82
CA THR A 377 9.73 -25.37 24.31
C THR A 377 9.63 -25.45 25.83
N ARG A 378 10.03 -24.40 26.54
CA ARG A 378 9.93 -24.33 28.00
C ARG A 378 8.47 -24.44 28.49
N ALA A 379 7.53 -23.78 27.82
CA ALA A 379 6.11 -23.87 28.13
C ALA A 379 5.57 -25.29 27.91
N ARG A 380 5.97 -25.96 26.82
CA ARG A 380 5.60 -27.35 26.53
C ARG A 380 6.15 -28.30 27.60
N GLU A 381 7.41 -28.13 28.00
CA GLU A 381 8.03 -28.92 29.06
C GLU A 381 7.32 -28.71 30.40
N ASN A 382 7.05 -27.45 30.78
CA ASN A 382 6.31 -27.15 32.00
C ASN A 382 4.92 -27.76 31.98
N ARG A 383 4.20 -27.71 30.85
CA ARG A 383 2.88 -28.34 30.71
C ARG A 383 2.96 -29.86 30.93
N GLN A 384 3.96 -30.53 30.37
CA GLN A 384 4.17 -31.97 30.59
C GLN A 384 4.40 -32.29 32.08
N ILE A 385 5.18 -31.46 32.78
CA ILE A 385 5.40 -31.60 34.22
C ILE A 385 4.10 -31.35 34.99
N THR A 386 3.35 -30.28 34.67
CA THR A 386 2.06 -29.99 35.32
C THR A 386 1.06 -31.12 35.11
N THR A 387 0.93 -31.65 33.89
CA THR A 387 0.07 -32.81 33.60
C THR A 387 0.49 -34.03 34.42
N PHE A 388 1.79 -34.31 34.51
CA PHE A 388 2.28 -35.41 35.33
C PHE A 388 1.92 -35.24 36.82
N LEU A 389 2.05 -34.03 37.37
CA LEU A 389 1.68 -33.74 38.75
C LEU A 389 0.18 -33.91 39.02
N THR A 390 -0.68 -33.81 38.01
CA THR A 390 -2.12 -34.10 38.18
C THR A 390 -2.44 -35.59 38.30
N LEU A 391 -1.50 -36.50 38.04
CA LEU A 391 -1.79 -37.94 38.03
C LEU A 391 -2.09 -38.51 39.42
N GLY A 392 -1.56 -37.93 40.50
CA GLY A 392 -1.86 -38.39 41.87
C GLY A 392 -1.05 -37.65 42.94
N THR A 393 -1.37 -37.91 44.21
CA THR A 393 -0.69 -37.31 45.37
C THR A 393 0.80 -37.68 45.41
N ASP A 394 1.15 -38.89 44.99
CA ASP A 394 2.52 -39.40 45.01
C ASP A 394 3.35 -38.96 43.78
N ALA A 395 2.72 -38.30 42.80
CA ALA A 395 3.40 -37.83 41.60
C ALA A 395 4.50 -36.80 41.92
N GLN A 396 4.30 -35.96 42.94
CA GLN A 396 5.32 -34.99 43.36
C GLN A 396 6.56 -35.69 43.95
N GLY A 397 6.35 -36.72 44.79
CA GLY A 397 7.43 -37.53 45.36
C GLY A 397 8.19 -38.30 44.27
N TYR A 398 7.46 -38.86 43.29
CA TYR A 398 8.07 -39.53 42.15
C TYR A 398 8.89 -38.57 41.28
N LEU A 399 8.39 -37.36 41.01
CA LEU A 399 9.10 -36.34 40.23
C LEU A 399 10.44 -35.97 40.87
N ASN A 400 10.47 -35.80 42.20
CA ASN A 400 11.69 -35.43 42.91
C ASN A 400 12.74 -36.55 42.83
N GLY A 401 12.35 -37.80 43.11
CA GLY A 401 13.26 -38.94 42.98
C GLY A 401 13.73 -39.20 41.54
N LEU A 402 12.89 -38.89 40.54
CA LEU A 402 13.26 -38.97 39.13
C LEU A 402 14.30 -37.90 38.74
N LYS A 403 14.16 -36.67 39.26
CA LYS A 403 15.14 -35.59 39.04
C LYS A 403 16.49 -35.88 39.70
N GLU A 404 16.50 -36.50 40.87
CA GLU A 404 17.73 -36.84 41.58
C GLU A 404 18.50 -37.97 40.89
N LYS A 405 17.81 -39.00 40.40
CA LYS A 405 18.46 -40.19 39.83
C LYS A 405 18.75 -40.11 38.33
N ARG A 406 18.10 -39.22 37.57
CA ARG A 406 18.19 -39.18 36.10
C ARG A 406 18.29 -37.77 35.56
N THR A 407 19.28 -37.53 34.70
CA THR A 407 19.40 -36.30 33.90
C THR A 407 18.25 -36.13 32.90
N ASP A 408 17.76 -37.26 32.36
CA ASP A 408 16.74 -37.30 31.30
C ASP A 408 15.30 -37.44 31.84
N TYR A 409 15.04 -36.92 33.03
CA TYR A 409 13.74 -37.01 33.69
C TYR A 409 12.58 -36.50 32.82
N ARG A 410 12.82 -35.51 31.95
CA ARG A 410 11.83 -34.93 31.03
C ARG A 410 11.31 -35.95 30.00
N THR A 411 12.19 -36.81 29.49
CA THR A 411 11.81 -37.84 28.50
C THR A 411 10.92 -38.90 29.15
N HIS A 412 11.26 -39.32 30.38
CA HIS A 412 10.45 -40.24 31.15
C HIS A 412 9.07 -39.67 31.51
N ILE A 413 8.99 -38.39 31.86
CA ILE A 413 7.69 -37.71 32.09
C ILE A 413 6.82 -37.74 30.84
N ARG A 414 7.41 -37.47 29.67
CA ARG A 414 6.68 -37.53 28.39
C ARG A 414 6.15 -38.95 28.13
N GLN A 415 6.99 -39.97 28.32
CA GLN A 415 6.60 -41.37 28.14
C GLN A 415 5.47 -41.78 29.10
N ILE A 416 5.56 -41.41 30.38
CA ILE A 416 4.52 -41.71 31.37
C ILE A 416 3.21 -40.98 31.02
N ASN A 417 3.27 -39.71 30.60
CA ASN A 417 2.08 -39.00 30.14
C ASN A 417 1.44 -39.67 28.91
N THR A 418 2.24 -40.22 27.98
CA THR A 418 1.71 -41.02 26.86
C THR A 418 1.07 -42.33 27.33
N GLN A 419 1.59 -42.97 28.40
CA GLN A 419 0.98 -44.18 28.98
C GLN A 419 -0.41 -43.89 29.58
N VAL A 420 -0.66 -42.68 30.07
CA VAL A 420 -1.98 -42.27 30.59
C VAL A 420 -3.04 -42.30 29.49
N GLU A 421 -2.68 -41.95 28.25
CA GLU A 421 -3.59 -42.03 27.11
C GLU A 421 -3.97 -43.48 26.76
N ILE A 422 -3.08 -44.44 27.05
CA ILE A 422 -3.26 -45.87 26.68
C ILE A 422 -3.96 -46.67 27.79
N PHE A 423 -3.55 -46.48 29.05
CA PHE A 423 -3.99 -47.31 30.18
C PHE A 423 -4.99 -46.61 31.11
N GLY A 424 -5.24 -45.31 30.92
CA GLY A 424 -6.11 -44.50 31.76
C GLY A 424 -5.43 -43.98 33.02
N ARG A 425 -5.93 -42.84 33.52
CA ARG A 425 -5.31 -42.07 34.62
C ARG A 425 -5.15 -42.88 35.92
N ASP A 426 -6.21 -43.57 36.36
CA ASP A 426 -6.20 -44.26 37.66
C ASP A 426 -5.30 -45.50 37.69
N ALA A 427 -5.10 -46.14 36.54
CA ALA A 427 -4.17 -47.27 36.42
C ALA A 427 -2.72 -46.77 36.53
N VAL A 428 -2.39 -45.68 35.84
CA VAL A 428 -1.06 -45.06 35.87
C VAL A 428 -0.76 -44.45 37.24
N ALA A 429 -1.73 -43.78 37.88
CA ALA A 429 -1.58 -43.23 39.22
C ALA A 429 -1.21 -44.31 40.25
N ARG A 430 -1.91 -45.45 40.21
CA ARG A 430 -1.60 -46.59 41.08
C ARG A 430 -0.25 -47.23 40.74
N ALA A 431 0.12 -47.32 39.47
CA ALA A 431 1.43 -47.85 39.09
C ALA A 431 2.58 -46.92 39.51
N LEU A 432 2.34 -45.61 39.52
CA LEU A 432 3.28 -44.60 40.00
C LEU A 432 3.49 -44.67 41.52
N ALA A 433 2.43 -44.92 42.30
CA ALA A 433 2.53 -45.09 43.75
C ALA A 433 3.42 -46.30 44.10
N ASP A 434 3.16 -47.47 43.52
CA ASP A 434 3.99 -48.66 43.69
C ASP A 434 5.44 -48.41 43.26
N ALA A 435 5.63 -47.74 42.11
CA ALA A 435 6.98 -47.42 41.61
C ALA A 435 7.73 -46.47 42.54
N HIS A 436 7.02 -45.55 43.21
CA HIS A 436 7.58 -44.66 44.21
C HIS A 436 8.00 -45.43 45.48
N GLU A 437 7.15 -46.32 45.98
CA GLU A 437 7.44 -47.18 47.15
C GLU A 437 8.69 -48.03 46.93
N HIS A 438 8.82 -48.63 45.75
CA HIS A 438 9.99 -49.42 45.36
C HIS A 438 11.22 -48.58 44.94
N ARG A 439 11.16 -47.24 45.05
CA ARG A 439 12.23 -46.30 44.67
C ARG A 439 12.75 -46.51 43.23
N ALA A 440 11.87 -46.96 42.34
CA ALA A 440 12.16 -47.32 40.96
C ALA A 440 11.69 -46.21 40.00
N TYR A 441 12.64 -45.33 39.65
CA TYR A 441 12.36 -44.11 38.89
C TYR A 441 12.78 -44.27 37.41
N ALA A 442 11.87 -44.83 36.60
CA ALA A 442 11.96 -44.94 35.15
C ALA A 442 10.57 -45.18 34.54
N ALA A 443 10.31 -44.60 33.35
CA ALA A 443 9.04 -44.80 32.65
C ALA A 443 8.80 -46.25 32.23
N ASP A 444 9.86 -46.99 31.91
CA ASP A 444 9.78 -48.42 31.53
C ASP A 444 9.33 -49.29 32.70
N TYR A 445 9.69 -48.91 33.93
CA TYR A 445 9.27 -49.62 35.13
C TYR A 445 7.77 -49.44 35.39
N VAL A 446 7.27 -48.20 35.23
CA VAL A 446 5.83 -47.90 35.30
C VAL A 446 5.08 -48.68 34.21
N LEU A 447 5.62 -48.74 32.99
CA LEU A 447 5.05 -49.51 31.89
C LEU A 447 4.98 -51.01 32.20
N ASN A 448 6.03 -51.57 32.80
CA ASN A 448 6.07 -52.97 33.20
C ASN A 448 5.03 -53.30 34.26
N ILE A 449 4.83 -52.43 35.27
CA ILE A 449 3.77 -52.59 36.28
C ILE A 449 2.39 -52.57 35.61
N LEU A 450 2.17 -51.64 34.66
CA LEU A 450 0.91 -51.54 33.93
C LEU A 450 0.63 -52.79 33.09
N HIS A 451 1.62 -53.31 32.37
CA HIS A 451 1.48 -54.54 31.59
C HIS A 451 1.28 -55.76 32.48
N ALA A 452 2.02 -55.89 33.59
CA ALA A 452 1.85 -56.98 34.54
C ALA A 452 0.41 -57.00 35.09
N ARG A 453 -0.11 -55.85 35.50
CA ARG A 453 -1.50 -55.72 35.98
C ARG A 453 -2.52 -56.04 34.90
N LYS A 454 -2.34 -55.55 33.67
CA LYS A 454 -3.24 -55.86 32.55
C LYS A 454 -3.30 -57.37 32.26
N ARG A 455 -2.16 -58.06 32.28
CA ARG A 455 -2.10 -59.53 32.13
C ARG A 455 -2.84 -60.26 33.24
N MET A 456 -2.76 -59.77 34.49
CA MET A 456 -3.49 -60.35 35.61
C MET A 456 -5.01 -60.18 35.48
N THR A 457 -5.48 -59.09 34.88
CA THR A 457 -6.92 -58.87 34.61
C THR A 457 -7.46 -59.68 33.43
N GLU A 458 -6.62 -59.98 32.43
CA GLU A 458 -6.99 -60.75 31.23
C GLU A 458 -6.96 -62.27 31.44
N THR A 459 -6.38 -62.75 32.56
CA THR A 459 -6.46 -64.17 32.92
C THR A 459 -7.83 -64.42 33.56
N PRO A 460 -8.68 -65.34 33.07
CA PRO A 460 -9.98 -65.59 33.69
C PRO A 460 -9.76 -65.97 35.15
N ALA A 461 -10.48 -65.30 36.06
CA ALA A 461 -10.38 -65.50 37.49
C ALA A 461 -10.61 -66.98 37.81
N SER A 462 -9.52 -67.69 38.17
CA SER A 462 -9.62 -68.94 38.89
C SER A 462 -10.32 -68.65 40.23
N PRO A 463 -11.26 -69.49 40.71
CA PRO A 463 -12.08 -69.23 41.90
C PRO A 463 -11.30 -69.07 43.22
N LEU A 464 -9.97 -69.08 43.18
CA LEU A 464 -9.05 -68.94 44.31
C LEU A 464 -8.14 -67.70 44.24
N SER A 465 -8.35 -66.77 43.31
CA SER A 465 -7.53 -65.55 43.23
C SER A 465 -7.94 -64.51 44.27
N LEU A 466 -7.41 -64.62 45.49
CA LEU A 466 -7.52 -63.59 46.53
C LEU A 466 -6.42 -62.54 46.34
N VAL A 467 -6.79 -61.26 46.20
CA VAL A 467 -5.83 -60.15 46.05
C VAL A 467 -5.32 -59.67 47.43
N ARG A 468 -6.02 -59.96 48.53
CA ARG A 468 -5.59 -59.68 49.92
C ARG A 468 -6.02 -60.79 50.88
N ASN A 469 -5.24 -60.99 51.95
CA ASN A 469 -5.53 -61.99 52.99
C ASN A 469 -6.82 -61.71 53.80
N ALA A 470 -7.28 -60.45 53.84
CA ALA A 470 -8.50 -60.07 54.55
C ALA A 470 -9.79 -60.58 53.88
N ASP A 471 -9.71 -60.94 52.60
CA ASP A 471 -10.87 -61.39 51.81
C ASP A 471 -11.23 -62.87 52.06
N LEU A 472 -10.36 -63.61 52.77
CA LEU A 472 -10.52 -65.02 53.13
C LEU A 472 -11.69 -65.26 54.11
N LEU A 473 -12.02 -64.28 54.95
CA LEU A 473 -13.11 -64.37 55.94
C LEU A 473 -14.52 -64.23 55.33
N LYS A 474 -14.62 -63.89 54.03
CA LYS A 474 -15.91 -63.69 53.34
C LYS A 474 -16.21 -64.74 52.28
N LEU A 475 -15.35 -65.74 52.14
CA LEU A 475 -15.51 -66.82 51.15
C LEU A 475 -16.56 -67.82 51.63
N GLN A 476 -17.76 -67.78 51.06
CA GLN A 476 -18.72 -68.86 51.18
C GLN A 476 -18.53 -69.83 50.00
N LEU A 477 -18.02 -71.02 50.31
CA LEU A 477 -17.92 -72.12 49.35
C LEU A 477 -19.28 -72.84 49.30
N SER A 478 -19.80 -73.05 48.10
CA SER A 478 -20.99 -73.89 47.90
C SER A 478 -20.65 -75.35 48.18
N GLU A 479 -21.56 -76.06 48.85
CA GLU A 479 -21.38 -77.48 49.18
C GLU A 479 -21.21 -78.33 47.90
N PRO A 480 -20.24 -79.26 47.88
CA PRO A 480 -19.97 -80.08 46.70
C PRO A 480 -21.15 -81.01 46.39
N ASN A 481 -21.56 -81.02 45.12
CA ASN A 481 -22.68 -81.83 44.65
C ASN A 481 -22.25 -83.31 44.51
N LEU A 482 -22.65 -84.15 45.46
CA LEU A 482 -22.27 -85.56 45.55
C LEU A 482 -22.96 -86.47 44.50
N ASN A 483 -23.97 -85.97 43.78
CA ASN A 483 -24.71 -86.73 42.75
C ASN A 483 -23.87 -87.09 41.50
N ALA A 484 -22.61 -86.64 41.42
CA ALA A 484 -21.69 -87.00 40.35
C ALA A 484 -21.13 -88.43 40.48
N TYR A 485 -21.26 -89.08 41.65
CA TYR A 485 -20.73 -90.41 41.92
C TYR A 485 -21.70 -91.56 41.66
N ASP A 486 -22.97 -91.28 41.32
CA ASP A 486 -24.02 -92.31 41.18
C ASP A 486 -24.16 -92.92 39.77
N LYS A 487 -23.22 -92.66 38.84
CA LYS A 487 -23.25 -93.24 37.49
C LYS A 487 -22.25 -94.38 37.31
N GLU A 488 -22.41 -95.49 38.03
CA GLU A 488 -21.79 -96.77 37.62
C GLU A 488 -22.35 -98.00 38.38
N ILE A 489 -23.64 -98.29 38.28
CA ILE A 489 -24.14 -99.66 38.52
C ILE A 489 -25.25 -100.00 37.50
N LYS A 490 -24.89 -100.72 36.44
CA LYS A 490 -25.82 -101.50 35.61
C LYS A 490 -25.54 -102.99 35.89
N PRO A 491 -26.52 -103.80 36.31
CA PRO A 491 -26.52 -105.22 36.01
C PRO A 491 -26.93 -105.49 34.57
#